data_AF-A0A9D6IAZ1-F1
#
_entry.id   AF-A0A9D6IAZ1-F1
#
_cell.length_a   1.000
_cell.length_b   1.000
_cell.length_c   1.000
_cell.angle_alpha   90.00
_cell.angle_beta   90.00
_cell.angle_gamma   90.00
#
_symmetry.space_group_name_H-M   'P 1'
#
loop_
_entity.id
_entity.type
_entity.pdbx_description
1 polymer ?
#
loop_
_entity_poly.entity_id
_entity_poly.type
_entity_poly.pdbx_seq_one_letter_code
_entity_poly.pdbx_strand_id
1 'polypeptide(L)'
;MNGFIKQTTAVICFGAGVLALIGCTHYREHVDPCWPERYNKAAQYSVKDMHNAQAFKGHILNQTVWEDDFDGNKLKKSGMAKLHYIANREPTPAVMKLWLQNSDLSQIDPKKREKLEGDPAEYKKEQDRVNAARLKAIMVYLETQRAGTQRTLYEIDIHNYEQPTYRADWTDKALQNLEKNIQAGRQQIFITPSVSGTK
;
A
#
# COMPACT_ATOMS: atom_id res chain seq x y z
N MET A 1 34.11 68.71 -28.85
CA MET A 1 33.57 68.14 -27.59
C MET A 1 32.25 67.37 -27.75
N ASN A 2 31.52 67.47 -28.86
CA ASN A 2 30.21 66.80 -29.03
C ASN A 2 30.26 65.30 -29.37
N GLY A 3 31.44 64.75 -29.71
CA GLY A 3 31.61 63.32 -30.01
C GLY A 3 31.77 62.45 -28.75
N PHE A 4 32.40 63.00 -27.71
CA PHE A 4 32.70 62.25 -26.48
C PHE A 4 31.44 61.96 -25.66
N ILE A 5 30.50 62.91 -25.61
CA ILE A 5 29.20 62.77 -24.95
C ILE A 5 28.32 61.73 -25.67
N LYS A 6 28.36 61.69 -27.01
CA LYS A 6 27.58 60.71 -27.79
C LYS A 6 28.10 59.29 -27.60
N GLN A 7 29.42 59.10 -27.50
CA GLN A 7 30.02 57.78 -27.26
C GLN A 7 29.79 57.27 -25.83
N THR A 8 29.92 58.13 -24.81
CA THR A 8 29.68 57.72 -23.42
C THR A 8 28.21 57.39 -23.15
N THR A 9 27.26 58.13 -23.73
CA THR A 9 25.83 57.84 -23.56
C THR A 9 25.43 56.51 -24.23
N ALA A 10 25.99 56.21 -25.41
CA ALA A 10 25.73 54.95 -26.10
C ALA A 10 26.29 53.74 -25.31
N VAL A 11 27.49 53.87 -24.74
CA VAL A 11 28.11 52.80 -23.93
C VAL A 11 27.35 52.56 -22.63
N ILE A 12 26.83 53.60 -21.97
CA ILE A 12 26.06 53.45 -20.74
C ILE A 12 24.68 52.82 -21.02
N CYS A 13 23.99 53.24 -22.07
CA CYS A 13 22.68 52.67 -22.42
C CYS A 13 22.77 51.21 -22.90
N PHE A 14 23.79 50.85 -23.68
CA PHE A 14 23.99 49.45 -24.08
C PHE A 14 24.59 48.59 -22.96
N GLY A 15 25.49 49.14 -22.13
CA GLY A 15 26.08 48.44 -20.99
C GLY A 15 25.07 48.12 -19.89
N ALA A 16 24.15 49.04 -19.59
CA ALA A 16 23.06 48.81 -18.64
C ALA A 16 22.03 47.79 -19.16
N GLY A 17 21.75 47.79 -20.47
CA GLY A 17 20.85 46.81 -21.09
C GLY A 17 21.38 45.37 -21.01
N VAL A 18 22.68 45.16 -21.18
CA VAL A 18 23.31 43.83 -21.07
C VAL A 18 23.35 43.34 -19.62
N LEU A 19 23.63 44.22 -18.65
CA LEU A 19 23.62 43.84 -17.22
C LEU A 19 22.21 43.54 -16.69
N ALA A 20 21.18 44.22 -17.20
CA ALA A 20 19.79 43.92 -16.86
C ALA A 20 19.31 42.56 -17.41
N LEU A 21 19.86 42.10 -18.55
CA LEU A 21 19.56 40.79 -19.12
C LEU A 21 20.28 39.65 -18.37
N ILE A 22 21.51 39.87 -17.90
CA ILE A 22 22.27 38.88 -17.10
C ILE A 22 21.68 38.70 -15.69
N GLY A 23 21.13 39.76 -15.09
CA GLY A 23 20.48 39.69 -13.77
C GLY A 23 19.22 38.80 -13.77
N CYS A 24 18.48 38.76 -14.88
CA CYS A 24 17.27 37.94 -15.02
C CYS A 24 17.56 36.46 -15.29
N THR A 25 18.75 36.10 -15.77
CA THR A 25 19.13 34.68 -15.98
C THR A 25 19.61 34.02 -14.69
N HIS A 26 20.34 34.72 -13.82
CA HIS A 26 20.80 34.18 -12.53
C HIS A 26 19.71 34.11 -11.46
N TYR A 27 18.64 34.92 -11.53
CA TYR A 27 17.54 34.82 -10.55
C TYR A 27 16.81 33.47 -10.62
N ARG A 28 16.64 32.90 -11.83
CA ARG A 28 16.00 31.59 -12.03
C ARG A 28 16.90 30.41 -11.63
N GLU A 29 18.20 30.63 -11.49
CA GLU A 29 19.16 29.64 -10.97
C GLU A 29 19.14 29.59 -9.44
N HIS A 30 18.79 30.71 -8.77
CA HIS A 30 18.70 30.78 -7.31
C HIS A 30 17.29 30.57 -6.75
N VAL A 31 16.24 30.85 -7.53
CA VAL A 31 14.84 30.76 -7.09
C VAL A 31 14.05 29.92 -8.10
N ASP A 32 13.37 28.86 -7.62
CA ASP A 32 12.46 28.07 -8.45
C ASP A 32 11.30 28.96 -8.91
N PRO A 33 11.14 29.22 -10.22
CA PRO A 33 10.06 30.04 -10.75
C PRO A 33 8.67 29.44 -10.53
N CYS A 34 8.58 28.17 -10.14
CA CYS A 34 7.34 27.46 -9.82
C CYS A 34 7.09 27.33 -8.31
N TRP A 35 7.81 28.10 -7.49
CA TRP A 35 7.50 28.24 -6.06
C TRP A 35 6.31 29.20 -5.87
N PRO A 36 5.30 28.84 -5.06
CA PRO A 36 5.20 27.64 -4.20
C PRO A 36 4.43 26.46 -4.82
N GLU A 37 3.80 26.61 -5.98
CA GLU A 37 2.80 25.67 -6.50
C GLU A 37 3.36 24.27 -6.74
N ARG A 38 4.58 24.16 -7.27
CA ARG A 38 5.22 22.86 -7.52
C ARG A 38 5.41 22.07 -6.22
N TYR A 39 5.85 22.75 -5.16
CA TYR A 39 6.13 22.11 -3.88
C TYR A 39 4.86 21.79 -3.12
N ASN A 40 3.86 22.68 -3.16
CA ASN A 40 2.54 22.40 -2.61
C ASN A 40 1.89 21.20 -3.29
N LYS A 41 1.99 21.10 -4.62
CA LYS A 41 1.51 19.94 -5.39
C LYS A 41 2.25 18.67 -4.96
N ALA A 42 3.58 18.70 -4.90
CA ALA A 42 4.37 17.55 -4.47
C ALA A 42 4.04 17.10 -3.04
N ALA A 43 3.88 18.04 -2.11
CA ALA A 43 3.47 17.77 -0.74
C ALA A 43 2.07 17.14 -0.67
N GLN A 44 1.11 17.66 -1.44
CA GLN A 44 -0.24 17.08 -1.52
C GLN A 44 -0.22 15.65 -2.04
N TYR A 45 0.56 15.36 -3.10
CA TYR A 45 0.70 13.98 -3.59
C TYR A 45 1.32 13.07 -2.54
N SER A 46 2.39 13.50 -1.88
CA SER A 46 3.03 12.69 -0.82
C SER A 46 2.04 12.32 0.30
N VAL A 47 1.25 13.28 0.76
CA VAL A 47 0.23 13.04 1.79
C VAL A 47 -0.87 12.14 1.24
N LYS A 48 -1.39 12.45 0.06
CA LYS A 48 -2.47 11.70 -0.59
C LYS A 48 -2.09 10.24 -0.83
N ASP A 49 -0.88 9.98 -1.31
CA ASP A 49 -0.38 8.63 -1.61
C ASP A 49 -0.26 7.79 -0.33
N MET A 50 0.26 8.38 0.75
CA MET A 50 0.29 7.72 2.06
C MET A 50 -1.13 7.37 2.56
N HIS A 51 -2.07 8.32 2.49
CA HIS A 51 -3.45 8.09 2.94
C HIS A 51 -4.15 7.06 2.06
N ASN A 52 -3.93 7.09 0.74
CA ASN A 52 -4.47 6.10 -0.19
C ASN A 52 -3.94 4.70 0.11
N ALA A 53 -2.64 4.56 0.42
CA ALA A 53 -2.06 3.28 0.81
C ALA A 53 -2.68 2.75 2.13
N GLN A 54 -2.93 3.63 3.10
CA GLN A 54 -3.59 3.25 4.36
C GLN A 54 -5.06 2.87 4.14
N ALA A 55 -5.81 3.66 3.37
CA ALA A 55 -7.19 3.37 3.03
C ALA A 55 -7.31 2.05 2.26
N PHE A 56 -6.40 1.78 1.32
CA PHE A 56 -6.33 0.52 0.59
C PHE A 56 -6.13 -0.68 1.53
N LYS A 57 -5.18 -0.58 2.48
CA LYS A 57 -5.02 -1.62 3.51
C LYS A 57 -6.27 -1.80 4.36
N GLY A 58 -6.95 -0.70 4.72
CA GLY A 58 -8.24 -0.76 5.41
C GLY A 58 -9.32 -1.49 4.60
N HIS A 59 -9.37 -1.28 3.27
CA HIS A 59 -10.27 -2.02 2.39
C HIS A 59 -9.95 -3.51 2.37
N ILE A 60 -8.66 -3.88 2.34
CA ILE A 60 -8.23 -5.27 2.45
C ILE A 60 -8.78 -5.92 3.71
N LEU A 61 -8.54 -5.30 4.86
CA LEU A 61 -8.96 -5.83 6.17
C LEU A 61 -10.49 -5.98 6.27
N ASN A 62 -11.23 -5.02 5.71
CA ASN A 62 -12.69 -5.06 5.71
C ASN A 62 -13.26 -6.16 4.81
N GLN A 63 -12.62 -6.45 3.68
CA GLN A 63 -13.02 -7.49 2.72
C GLN A 63 -12.38 -8.85 3.01
N THR A 64 -11.55 -8.95 4.05
CA THR A 64 -10.93 -10.22 4.48
C THR A 64 -11.94 -11.09 5.20
N VAL A 65 -12.14 -12.34 4.79
CA VAL A 65 -12.82 -13.36 5.57
C VAL A 65 -11.80 -13.99 6.52
N TRP A 66 -12.10 -13.93 7.81
CA TRP A 66 -11.16 -14.33 8.84
C TRP A 66 -11.34 -15.79 9.22
N GLU A 67 -10.35 -16.38 9.87
CA GLU A 67 -10.47 -17.74 10.40
C GLU A 67 -11.66 -17.92 11.34
N ASP A 68 -11.93 -16.92 12.19
CA ASP A 68 -13.03 -16.95 13.16
C ASP A 68 -14.42 -17.01 12.51
N ASP A 69 -14.52 -16.67 11.23
CA ASP A 69 -15.74 -16.77 10.42
C ASP A 69 -16.07 -18.23 10.04
N PHE A 70 -15.16 -19.17 10.30
CA PHE A 70 -15.32 -20.59 10.02
C PHE A 70 -15.41 -21.44 11.29
N ASP A 71 -16.17 -22.52 11.18
CA ASP A 71 -16.17 -23.67 12.09
C ASP A 71 -15.58 -24.85 11.33
N GLY A 72 -14.27 -25.07 11.52
CA GLY A 72 -13.45 -25.92 10.65
C GLY A 72 -13.46 -25.44 9.20
N ASN A 73 -14.21 -26.15 8.34
CA ASN A 73 -14.35 -25.85 6.90
C ASN A 73 -15.71 -25.23 6.53
N LYS A 74 -16.62 -25.07 7.50
CA LYS A 74 -17.97 -24.54 7.27
C LYS A 74 -18.05 -23.09 7.69
N LEU A 75 -18.82 -22.28 6.97
CA LEU A 75 -19.07 -20.90 7.35
C LEU A 75 -19.96 -20.85 8.61
N LYS A 76 -19.57 -20.06 9.61
CA LYS A 76 -20.41 -19.70 10.75
C LYS A 76 -21.44 -18.65 10.34
N LYS A 77 -22.41 -18.40 11.22
CA LYS A 77 -23.39 -17.31 11.05
C LYS A 77 -22.73 -15.94 10.90
N SER A 78 -21.63 -15.69 11.63
CA SER A 78 -20.83 -14.46 11.50
C SER A 78 -20.24 -14.30 10.09
N GLY A 79 -19.58 -15.35 9.59
CA GLY A 79 -19.03 -15.39 8.23
C GLY A 79 -20.10 -15.20 7.16
N MET A 80 -21.25 -15.88 7.30
CA MET A 80 -22.38 -15.68 6.40
C MET A 80 -22.89 -14.24 6.40
N ALA A 81 -23.07 -13.62 7.57
CA ALA A 81 -23.51 -12.23 7.67
C ALA A 81 -22.51 -11.27 7.02
N LYS A 82 -21.21 -11.50 7.21
CA LYS A 82 -20.14 -10.73 6.55
C LYS A 82 -20.17 -10.89 5.04
N LEU A 83 -20.24 -12.13 4.55
CA LEU A 83 -20.34 -12.41 3.12
C LEU A 83 -21.63 -11.85 2.51
N HIS A 84 -22.74 -11.85 3.25
CA HIS A 84 -23.99 -11.22 2.83
C HIS A 84 -23.83 -9.69 2.70
N TYR A 85 -23.15 -9.05 3.65
CA TYR A 85 -22.83 -7.63 3.54
C TYR A 85 -21.96 -7.33 2.31
N ILE A 86 -20.90 -8.11 2.10
CA ILE A 86 -20.01 -8.00 0.94
C ILE A 86 -20.79 -8.23 -0.36
N ALA A 87 -21.60 -9.28 -0.42
CA ALA A 87 -22.43 -9.63 -1.56
C ALA A 87 -23.55 -8.62 -1.83
N ASN A 88 -23.80 -7.63 -0.97
CA ASN A 88 -24.73 -6.55 -1.24
C ASN A 88 -24.04 -5.22 -1.56
N ARG A 89 -22.70 -5.13 -1.47
CA ARG A 89 -21.98 -3.96 -1.95
C ARG A 89 -21.97 -3.97 -3.47
N GLU A 90 -22.25 -2.82 -4.09
CA GLU A 90 -22.09 -2.67 -5.53
C GLU A 90 -20.60 -2.78 -5.87
N PRO A 91 -20.20 -3.76 -6.71
CA PRO A 91 -18.82 -3.91 -7.10
C PRO A 91 -18.47 -2.76 -8.06
N THR A 92 -17.55 -1.89 -7.64
CA THR A 92 -16.94 -0.87 -8.50
C THR A 92 -15.43 -1.09 -8.45
N PRO A 93 -14.78 -1.78 -9.42
CA PRO A 93 -15.22 -2.27 -10.73
C PRO A 93 -16.00 -3.62 -10.71
N ALA A 94 -16.43 -4.12 -11.88
CA ALA A 94 -17.25 -5.33 -12.04
C ALA A 94 -16.68 -6.64 -11.44
N VAL A 95 -15.39 -6.64 -11.09
CA VAL A 95 -14.72 -7.72 -10.34
C VAL A 95 -14.52 -7.23 -8.91
N MET A 96 -15.02 -8.01 -7.94
CA MET A 96 -14.82 -7.73 -6.52
C MET A 96 -13.69 -8.60 -5.98
N LYS A 97 -12.67 -7.94 -5.46
CA LYS A 97 -11.56 -8.61 -4.79
C LYS A 97 -11.93 -8.91 -3.34
N LEU A 98 -11.58 -10.11 -2.90
CA LEU A 98 -11.83 -10.67 -1.59
C LEU A 98 -10.54 -11.29 -1.09
N TRP A 99 -10.42 -11.35 0.22
CA TRP A 99 -9.24 -11.85 0.87
C TRP A 99 -9.64 -12.94 1.85
N LEU A 100 -8.88 -14.04 1.88
CA LEU A 100 -9.04 -15.12 2.84
C LEU A 100 -7.77 -15.17 3.70
N GLN A 101 -7.96 -15.12 5.02
CA GLN A 101 -6.85 -15.36 5.93
C GLN A 101 -6.37 -16.80 5.79
N ASN A 102 -5.05 -16.98 5.72
CA ASN A 102 -4.42 -18.28 5.70
C ASN A 102 -4.80 -19.06 6.97
N SER A 103 -5.20 -20.33 6.81
CA SER A 103 -5.74 -21.12 7.91
C SER A 103 -4.66 -21.48 8.93
N ASP A 104 -4.91 -21.22 10.22
CA ASP A 104 -4.11 -21.79 11.29
C ASP A 104 -4.54 -23.24 11.55
N LEU A 105 -3.58 -24.16 11.49
CA LEU A 105 -3.84 -25.57 11.78
C LEU A 105 -3.85 -25.86 13.28
N SER A 106 -3.76 -24.83 14.14
CA SER A 106 -3.88 -24.95 15.59
C SER A 106 -5.18 -25.61 16.06
N GLN A 107 -6.25 -25.52 15.27
CA GLN A 107 -7.54 -26.17 15.55
C GLN A 107 -7.62 -27.65 15.13
N ILE A 108 -6.58 -28.19 14.47
CA ILE A 108 -6.47 -29.63 14.18
C ILE A 108 -6.10 -30.38 15.46
N ASP A 109 -6.49 -31.66 15.54
CA ASP A 109 -6.10 -32.58 16.60
C ASP A 109 -4.62 -32.41 17.00
N PRO A 110 -4.30 -32.18 18.29
CA PRO A 110 -2.95 -31.87 18.75
C PRO A 110 -1.89 -32.89 18.32
N LYS A 111 -2.25 -34.17 18.26
CA LYS A 111 -1.37 -35.26 17.81
C LYS A 111 -1.03 -35.20 16.33
N LYS A 112 -1.96 -34.71 15.50
CA LYS A 112 -1.73 -34.50 14.07
C LYS A 112 -0.92 -33.23 13.86
N ARG A 113 -1.17 -32.19 14.67
CA ARG A 113 -0.37 -30.97 14.67
C ARG A 113 1.10 -31.22 14.98
N GLU A 114 1.43 -31.95 16.04
CA GLU A 114 2.82 -32.27 16.42
C GLU A 114 3.58 -32.99 15.29
N LYS A 115 2.91 -33.88 14.56
CA LYS A 115 3.49 -34.54 13.38
C LYS A 115 3.75 -33.58 12.22
N LEU A 116 2.83 -32.64 11.99
CA LEU A 116 2.94 -31.65 10.92
C LEU A 116 3.95 -30.54 11.25
N GLU A 117 4.11 -30.18 12.53
CA GLU A 117 5.13 -29.22 12.98
C GLU A 117 6.56 -29.72 12.70
N GLY A 118 6.75 -31.05 12.67
CA GLY A 118 8.03 -31.67 12.30
C GLY A 118 8.35 -31.63 10.79
N ASP A 119 7.37 -31.40 9.93
CA ASP A 119 7.54 -31.33 8.46
C ASP A 119 6.82 -30.11 7.86
N PRO A 120 7.54 -29.01 7.58
CA PRO A 120 6.98 -27.81 6.98
C PRO A 120 6.26 -28.04 5.63
N ALA A 121 6.66 -29.05 4.87
CA ALA A 121 6.06 -29.34 3.57
C ALA A 121 4.67 -29.97 3.72
N GLU A 122 4.52 -30.92 4.65
CA GLU A 122 3.21 -31.51 4.96
C GLU A 122 2.28 -30.49 5.62
N TYR A 123 2.81 -29.63 6.51
CA TYR A 123 2.05 -28.54 7.12
C TYR A 123 1.42 -27.65 6.04
N LYS A 124 2.23 -27.18 5.09
CA LYS A 124 1.75 -26.31 4.01
C LYS A 124 0.71 -27.02 3.13
N LYS A 125 0.92 -28.29 2.82
CA LYS A 125 -0.03 -29.08 2.02
C LYS A 125 -1.39 -29.22 2.70
N GLU A 126 -1.40 -29.45 4.01
CA GLU A 126 -2.66 -29.53 4.77
C GLU A 126 -3.32 -28.15 4.89
N GLN A 127 -2.54 -27.10 5.08
CA GLN A 127 -3.02 -25.72 5.09
C GLN A 127 -3.68 -25.36 3.75
N ASP A 128 -3.04 -25.67 2.63
CA ASP A 128 -3.59 -25.46 1.28
C ASP A 128 -4.89 -26.24 1.07
N ARG A 129 -4.99 -27.48 1.60
CA ARG A 129 -6.22 -28.29 1.55
C ARG A 129 -7.37 -27.63 2.30
N VAL A 130 -7.12 -27.10 3.51
CA VAL A 130 -8.12 -26.39 4.32
C VAL A 130 -8.53 -25.08 3.63
N ASN A 131 -7.56 -24.30 3.15
CA ASN A 131 -7.81 -23.06 2.42
C ASN A 131 -8.68 -23.30 1.18
N ALA A 132 -8.39 -24.34 0.39
CA ALA A 132 -9.18 -24.69 -0.79
C ALA A 132 -10.63 -25.06 -0.42
N ALA A 133 -10.84 -25.78 0.69
CA ALA A 133 -12.17 -26.12 1.17
C ALA A 133 -12.95 -24.87 1.62
N ARG A 134 -12.30 -23.96 2.35
CA ARG A 134 -12.88 -22.68 2.80
C ARG A 134 -13.20 -21.76 1.62
N LEU A 135 -12.30 -21.67 0.64
CA LEU A 135 -12.51 -20.91 -0.59
C LEU A 135 -13.73 -21.42 -1.36
N LYS A 136 -13.88 -22.75 -1.50
CA LYS A 136 -15.07 -23.36 -2.11
C LYS A 136 -16.35 -22.99 -1.35
N ALA A 137 -16.33 -23.02 -0.02
CA ALA A 137 -17.49 -22.64 0.80
C ALA A 137 -17.89 -21.18 0.60
N ILE A 138 -16.92 -20.25 0.53
CA ILE A 138 -17.16 -18.84 0.24
C ILE A 138 -17.80 -18.68 -1.14
N MET A 139 -17.22 -19.30 -2.18
CA MET A 139 -17.73 -19.18 -3.55
C MET A 139 -19.17 -19.68 -3.65
N VAL A 140 -19.46 -20.86 -3.10
CA VAL A 140 -20.81 -21.44 -3.09
C VAL A 140 -21.81 -20.48 -2.41
N TYR A 141 -21.43 -19.87 -1.29
CA TYR A 141 -22.30 -18.93 -0.60
C TYR A 141 -22.55 -17.66 -1.44
N LEU A 142 -21.50 -17.04 -1.98
CA LEU A 142 -21.60 -15.83 -2.80
C LEU A 142 -22.40 -16.04 -4.08
N GLU A 143 -22.22 -17.18 -4.74
CA GLU A 143 -23.02 -17.57 -5.91
C GLU A 143 -24.49 -17.75 -5.56
N THR A 144 -24.78 -18.34 -4.39
CA THR A 144 -26.17 -18.51 -3.91
C THR A 144 -26.83 -17.17 -3.63
N GLN A 145 -26.13 -16.23 -2.97
CA GLN A 145 -26.69 -14.92 -2.63
C GLN A 145 -27.00 -14.07 -3.86
N ARG A 146 -26.21 -14.17 -4.94
CA ARG A 146 -26.39 -13.38 -6.17
C ARG A 146 -27.04 -14.15 -7.31
N ALA A 147 -27.64 -15.31 -7.07
CA ALA A 147 -28.26 -16.13 -8.12
C ALA A 147 -29.33 -15.39 -8.96
N GLY A 148 -29.94 -14.32 -8.42
CA GLY A 148 -30.93 -13.48 -9.11
C GLY A 148 -30.45 -12.10 -9.59
N THR A 149 -29.19 -11.74 -9.38
CA THR A 149 -28.62 -10.41 -9.74
C THR A 149 -27.48 -10.59 -10.75
N GLN A 150 -27.04 -9.52 -11.41
CA GLN A 150 -25.90 -9.55 -12.33
C GLN A 150 -24.70 -10.28 -11.70
N ARG A 151 -24.20 -11.29 -12.41
CA ARG A 151 -23.09 -12.14 -11.95
C ARG A 151 -21.86 -11.27 -11.69
N THR A 152 -21.52 -11.12 -10.43
CA THR A 152 -20.28 -10.46 -10.00
C THR A 152 -19.17 -11.49 -10.00
N LEU A 153 -18.04 -11.14 -10.59
CA LEU A 153 -16.85 -11.97 -10.55
C LEU A 153 -16.14 -11.70 -9.23
N TYR A 154 -15.86 -12.76 -8.47
CA TYR A 154 -15.13 -12.68 -7.22
C TYR A 154 -13.72 -13.23 -7.42
N GLU A 155 -12.71 -12.42 -7.12
CA GLU A 155 -11.31 -12.84 -7.06
C GLU A 155 -10.93 -12.98 -5.58
N ILE A 156 -10.63 -14.19 -5.14
CA ILE A 156 -10.31 -14.48 -3.73
C ILE A 156 -8.83 -14.80 -3.61
N ASP A 157 -8.08 -13.92 -2.95
CA ASP A 157 -6.66 -14.12 -2.67
C ASP A 157 -6.45 -14.57 -1.23
N ILE A 158 -5.48 -15.46 -1.03
CA ILE A 158 -5.06 -15.91 0.31
C ILE A 158 -3.93 -15.01 0.79
N HIS A 159 -4.03 -14.52 2.02
CA HIS A 159 -3.00 -13.70 2.64
C HIS A 159 -2.80 -14.06 4.11
N ASN A 160 -1.73 -13.54 4.70
CA ASN A 160 -1.40 -13.75 6.11
C ASN A 160 -1.40 -12.42 6.89
N TYR A 161 -2.45 -11.61 6.70
CA TYR A 161 -2.60 -10.37 7.48
C TYR A 161 -3.14 -10.73 8.86
N GLU A 162 -2.66 -10.00 9.86
CA GLU A 162 -3.19 -10.08 11.22
C GLU A 162 -4.55 -9.36 11.28
N GLN A 163 -5.48 -9.88 12.09
CA GLN A 163 -6.74 -9.17 12.34
C GLN A 163 -6.45 -7.85 13.07
N PRO A 164 -7.21 -6.77 12.81
CA PRO A 164 -7.03 -5.48 13.49
C PRO A 164 -7.16 -5.55 15.02
N THR A 165 -7.79 -6.59 15.55
CA THR A 165 -7.99 -6.85 16.97
C THR A 165 -6.76 -7.42 17.67
N TYR A 166 -5.85 -8.05 16.92
CA TYR A 166 -4.58 -8.51 17.46
C TYR A 166 -3.61 -7.35 17.59
N ARG A 167 -2.73 -7.43 18.60
CA ARG A 167 -1.60 -6.53 18.69
C ARG A 167 -0.82 -6.62 17.38
N ALA A 168 -0.52 -5.47 16.81
CA ALA A 168 0.32 -5.35 15.62
C ALA A 168 1.75 -5.80 15.94
N ASP A 169 2.04 -7.10 15.87
CA ASP A 169 3.37 -7.65 16.18
C ASP A 169 4.42 -7.22 15.13
N TRP A 170 3.98 -6.66 13.99
CA TRP A 170 4.86 -6.01 13.03
C TRP A 170 5.54 -4.75 13.61
N THR A 171 4.94 -4.08 14.61
CA THR A 171 5.66 -3.03 15.34
C THR A 171 6.84 -3.59 16.09
N ASP A 172 6.71 -4.77 16.72
CA ASP A 172 7.81 -5.41 17.43
C ASP A 172 8.94 -5.86 16.46
N LYS A 173 8.61 -6.38 15.26
CA LYS A 173 9.62 -6.73 14.23
C LYS A 173 10.24 -5.51 13.54
N ALA A 174 9.47 -4.46 13.29
CA ALA A 174 9.98 -3.21 12.72
C ALA A 174 10.86 -2.45 13.72
N LEU A 175 10.48 -2.41 14.99
CA LEU A 175 11.29 -1.87 16.09
C LEU A 175 12.56 -2.69 16.27
N GLN A 176 12.53 -4.03 16.24
CA GLN A 176 13.75 -4.83 16.36
C GLN A 176 14.80 -4.50 15.29
N ASN A 177 14.39 -4.25 14.04
CA ASN A 177 15.31 -3.85 12.97
C ASN A 177 15.76 -2.39 13.10
N LEU A 178 14.93 -1.51 13.67
CA LEU A 178 15.28 -0.13 13.96
C LEU A 178 16.28 -0.06 15.14
N GLU A 179 15.96 -0.71 16.26
CA GLU A 179 16.74 -0.78 17.49
C GLU A 179 18.11 -1.44 17.29
N LYS A 180 18.20 -2.50 16.47
CA LYS A 180 19.50 -3.10 16.12
C LYS A 180 20.41 -2.16 15.33
N ASN A 181 19.87 -1.16 14.65
CA ASN A 181 20.60 -0.23 13.79
C ASN A 181 20.66 1.22 14.34
N ILE A 182 19.98 1.51 15.46
CA ILE A 182 20.10 2.78 16.19
C ILE A 182 21.23 2.62 17.22
N GLN A 183 22.45 3.01 16.83
CA GLN A 183 23.51 3.31 17.78
C GLN A 183 23.40 4.77 18.18
N ALA A 184 23.17 5.06 19.47
CA ALA A 184 23.15 6.42 19.98
C ALA A 184 24.46 7.14 19.62
N GLY A 185 24.34 8.31 18.96
CA GLY A 185 25.49 9.15 18.57
C GLY A 185 26.04 8.95 17.16
N ARG A 186 25.47 8.07 16.34
CA ARG A 186 25.85 7.92 14.91
C ARG A 186 24.76 8.48 13.97
N GLN A 187 25.17 9.27 12.99
CA GLN A 187 24.29 9.80 11.95
C GLN A 187 23.71 8.65 11.13
N GLN A 188 22.39 8.50 11.13
CA GLN A 188 21.71 7.45 10.39
C GLN A 188 21.59 7.86 8.91
N ILE A 189 22.22 7.09 8.03
CA ILE A 189 22.09 7.28 6.59
C ILE A 189 20.94 6.39 6.14
N PHE A 190 19.79 6.99 5.85
CA PHE A 190 18.68 6.29 5.22
C PHE A 190 19.01 6.14 3.73
N ILE A 191 19.36 4.93 3.32
CA ILE A 191 19.52 4.62 1.90
C ILE A 191 18.10 4.60 1.31
N THR A 192 17.75 5.64 0.56
CA THR A 192 16.55 5.62 -0.28
C THR A 192 16.65 4.45 -1.26
N PRO A 193 15.65 3.55 -1.34
CA PRO A 193 15.69 2.46 -2.29
C PRO A 193 15.82 3.04 -3.71
N SER A 194 16.92 2.68 -4.38
CA SER A 194 17.15 3.00 -5.78
C SER A 194 16.01 2.40 -6.59
N VAL A 195 15.28 3.24 -7.32
CA VAL A 195 14.29 2.80 -8.31
C VAL A 195 15.05 2.07 -9.42
N SER A 196 15.26 0.77 -9.27
CA SER A 196 15.75 -0.08 -10.34
C SER A 196 14.58 -0.37 -11.27
N GLY A 197 14.42 0.44 -12.32
CA GLY A 197 13.38 0.17 -13.30
C GLY A 197 13.18 1.25 -14.34
N THR A 198 14.18 1.46 -15.20
CA THR A 198 13.94 1.80 -16.61
C THR A 198 15.17 1.42 -17.44
N LYS A 199 15.10 0.26 -18.08
CA LYS A 199 15.57 0.06 -19.45
C LYS A 199 14.48 -0.67 -20.21
#